data_AF-A0AAN7I1Q8-F1
#
_entry.id   AF-A0AAN7I1Q8-F1
#
_cell.length_a   1.000
_cell.length_b   1.000
_cell.length_c   1.000
_cell.angle_alpha   90.00
_cell.angle_beta   90.00
_cell.angle_gamma   90.00
#
_symmetry.space_group_name_H-M   'P 1'
#
loop_
_entity.id
_entity.type
_entity.pdbx_description
1 polymer ?
#
loop_
_entity_poly.entity_id
_entity_poly.type
_entity_poly.pdbx_seq_one_letter_code
_entity_poly.pdbx_strand_id
1 'polypeptide(L)'
;MTNNNAQHNEPSNSKVRLPSAFNGKSDQCNTFFSQLAVYFAANPSYNTDGRRAMLAISCVTGPLFAFLEPFIAQMDQLPKPKILTNYAMLSSDLINAFSDSNPVITAETQLRSLHRENLPFSIYATRFRMYAQQVEWNHYGPTNVLKEHGCALLRRCSFPHE
;
A
#
# COMPACT_ATOMS: atom_id res chain seq x y z
N MET A 1 -22.67 -26.97 -46.23
CA MET A 1 -22.22 -27.17 -44.83
C MET A 1 -20.95 -26.34 -44.67
N THR A 2 -21.06 -25.11 -44.19
CA THR A 2 -19.92 -24.18 -44.13
C THR A 2 -19.60 -23.88 -42.68
N ASN A 3 -18.40 -24.30 -42.29
CA ASN A 3 -17.76 -24.14 -41.00
C ASN A 3 -17.31 -22.67 -40.83
N ASN A 4 -17.52 -22.06 -39.67
CA ASN A 4 -16.83 -20.81 -39.31
C ASN A 4 -16.61 -20.74 -37.79
N ASN A 5 -15.37 -21.03 -37.43
CA ASN A 5 -14.75 -20.79 -36.13
C ASN A 5 -14.91 -19.32 -35.74
N ALA A 6 -15.72 -19.03 -34.72
CA ALA A 6 -15.68 -17.77 -34.02
C ALA A 6 -14.67 -17.88 -32.88
N GLN A 7 -13.43 -17.41 -33.14
CA GLN A 7 -12.50 -17.06 -32.06
C GLN A 7 -13.16 -15.97 -31.20
N HIS A 8 -13.67 -16.37 -30.04
CA HIS A 8 -14.08 -15.44 -29.00
C HIS A 8 -12.82 -14.83 -28.40
N ASN A 9 -12.72 -13.51 -28.51
CA ASN A 9 -11.66 -12.68 -27.97
C ASN A 9 -11.76 -12.73 -26.43
N GLU A 10 -10.95 -13.58 -25.79
CA GLU A 10 -10.74 -13.52 -24.33
C GLU A 10 -10.05 -12.18 -24.02
N PRO A 11 -10.64 -11.30 -23.19
CA PRO A 11 -9.92 -10.13 -22.71
C PRO A 11 -8.72 -10.65 -21.95
N SER A 12 -7.52 -10.25 -22.39
CA SER A 12 -6.23 -10.59 -21.79
C SER A 12 -6.30 -10.41 -20.27
N ASN A 13 -6.55 -11.52 -19.57
CA ASN A 13 -6.61 -11.58 -18.13
C ASN A 13 -5.17 -11.39 -17.64
N SER A 14 -4.75 -10.13 -17.50
CA SER A 14 -3.50 -9.81 -16.83
C SER A 14 -3.64 -10.38 -15.42
N LYS A 15 -2.99 -11.53 -15.20
CA LYS A 15 -2.96 -12.26 -13.94
C LYS A 15 -2.18 -11.41 -12.93
N VAL A 16 -2.79 -10.32 -12.48
CA VAL A 16 -2.23 -9.47 -11.46
C VAL A 16 -2.19 -10.29 -10.19
N ARG A 17 -0.99 -10.37 -9.62
CA ARG A 17 -0.75 -11.16 -8.43
C ARG A 17 -1.68 -10.69 -7.30
N LEU A 18 -2.27 -11.65 -6.59
CA LEU A 18 -3.03 -11.36 -5.38
C LEU A 18 -2.13 -10.63 -4.36
N PRO A 19 -2.69 -9.68 -3.59
CA PRO A 19 -1.96 -9.00 -2.52
C PRO A 19 -1.32 -10.00 -1.56
N SER A 20 -0.16 -9.64 -1.01
CA SER A 20 0.47 -10.43 0.04
C SER A 20 -0.41 -10.44 1.29
N ALA A 21 -0.40 -11.58 2.00
CA ALA A 21 -1.17 -11.73 3.23
C ALA A 21 -0.76 -10.68 4.27
N PHE A 22 -1.73 -9.91 4.79
CA PHE A 22 -1.48 -8.83 5.74
C PHE A 22 -1.82 -9.25 7.16
N ASN A 23 -0.86 -9.10 8.09
CA ASN A 23 -0.99 -9.55 9.47
C ASN A 23 -1.35 -8.44 10.48
N GLY A 24 -1.53 -7.19 10.02
CA GLY A 24 -1.80 -6.04 10.89
C GLY A 24 -0.57 -5.24 11.31
N LYS A 25 0.62 -5.46 10.74
CA LYS A 25 1.76 -4.59 11.02
C LYS A 25 1.64 -3.21 10.35
N SER A 26 1.84 -2.14 11.09
CA SER A 26 1.66 -0.77 10.58
C SER A 26 2.54 -0.42 9.37
N ASP A 27 3.76 -0.95 9.30
CA ASP A 27 4.67 -0.78 8.16
C ASP A 27 4.17 -1.42 6.85
N GLN A 28 3.30 -2.43 6.96
CA GLN A 28 2.77 -3.18 5.82
C GLN A 28 1.37 -2.71 5.41
N CYS A 29 0.68 -1.95 6.27
CA CYS A 29 -0.70 -1.49 6.05
C CYS A 29 -0.85 -0.72 4.73
N ASN A 30 -0.03 0.31 4.51
CA ASN A 30 -0.07 1.12 3.28
C ASN A 30 0.28 0.30 2.03
N THR A 31 1.23 -0.63 2.16
CA THR A 31 1.63 -1.50 1.05
C THR A 31 0.49 -2.43 0.66
N PHE A 32 -0.23 -2.99 1.64
CA PHE A 32 -1.38 -3.86 1.42
C PHE A 32 -2.51 -3.14 0.67
N PHE A 33 -2.91 -1.95 1.11
CA PHE A 33 -3.94 -1.17 0.43
C PHE A 33 -3.54 -0.74 -0.98
N SER A 34 -2.26 -0.39 -1.17
CA SER A 34 -1.74 -0.07 -2.50
C SER A 34 -1.80 -1.29 -3.44
N GLN A 35 -1.49 -2.48 -2.95
CA GLN A 35 -1.61 -3.73 -3.72
C GLN A 35 -3.07 -4.03 -4.09
N LEU A 36 -4.01 -3.82 -3.15
CA LEU A 36 -5.44 -3.97 -3.42
C LEU A 36 -5.93 -2.98 -4.47
N ALA A 37 -5.53 -1.71 -4.39
CA ALA A 37 -5.90 -0.69 -5.37
C ALA A 37 -5.43 -1.06 -6.78
N VAL A 38 -4.17 -1.52 -6.92
CA VAL A 38 -3.63 -2.01 -8.19
C VAL A 38 -4.40 -3.23 -8.70
N TYR A 39 -4.71 -4.18 -7.81
CA TYR A 39 -5.47 -5.36 -8.18
C TYR A 39 -6.89 -5.02 -8.66
N PHE A 40 -7.59 -4.11 -7.99
CA PHE A 40 -8.93 -3.68 -8.40
C PHE A 40 -8.91 -2.86 -9.68
N ALA A 41 -7.88 -2.04 -9.90
CA ALA A 41 -7.72 -1.31 -11.15
C ALA A 41 -7.50 -2.26 -12.34
N ALA A 42 -6.82 -3.38 -12.13
CA ALA A 42 -6.56 -4.38 -13.17
C ALA A 42 -7.71 -5.39 -13.38
N ASN A 43 -8.57 -5.58 -12.39
CA ASN A 43 -9.64 -6.59 -12.43
C ASN A 43 -11.03 -5.95 -12.39
N PRO A 44 -11.68 -5.72 -13.55
CA PRO A 44 -13.00 -5.09 -13.60
C PRO A 44 -14.12 -5.93 -12.95
N SER A 45 -13.89 -7.22 -12.71
CA SER A 45 -14.82 -8.14 -12.04
C SER A 45 -15.18 -7.76 -10.59
N TYR A 46 -14.36 -6.90 -9.98
CA TYR A 46 -14.54 -6.37 -8.61
C TYR A 46 -15.13 -4.95 -8.62
N ASN A 47 -16.19 -4.71 -9.38
CA ASN A 47 -16.89 -3.41 -9.38
C ASN A 47 -17.76 -3.20 -8.14
N THR A 48 -18.23 -4.28 -7.50
CA THR A 48 -19.08 -4.19 -6.30
C THR A 48 -18.22 -4.08 -5.04
N ASP A 49 -18.52 -3.10 -4.18
CA ASP A 49 -17.81 -2.89 -2.91
C ASP A 49 -17.81 -4.12 -1.99
N GLY A 50 -18.92 -4.88 -1.96
CA GLY A 50 -18.97 -6.13 -1.22
C GLY A 50 -17.93 -7.17 -1.70
N ARG A 51 -17.68 -7.27 -3.00
CA ARG A 51 -16.65 -8.20 -3.53
C ARG A 51 -15.24 -7.71 -3.19
N ARG A 52 -15.02 -6.40 -3.22
CA ARG A 52 -13.75 -5.79 -2.80
C ARG A 52 -13.46 -6.03 -1.33
N ALA A 53 -14.47 -5.82 -0.47
CA ALA A 53 -14.39 -6.10 0.95
C ALA A 53 -14.07 -7.58 1.22
N MET A 54 -14.77 -8.51 0.56
CA MET A 54 -14.49 -9.95 0.73
C MET A 54 -13.08 -10.34 0.29
N LEU A 55 -12.60 -9.80 -0.83
CA LEU A 55 -11.24 -10.07 -1.26
C LEU A 55 -10.24 -9.54 -0.22
N ALA A 56 -10.42 -8.31 0.25
CA ALA A 56 -9.56 -7.72 1.27
C ALA A 56 -9.53 -8.59 2.55
N ILE A 57 -10.69 -9.08 3.01
CA ILE A 57 -10.82 -9.97 4.16
C ILE A 57 -10.13 -11.32 3.91
N SER A 58 -10.20 -11.86 2.69
CA SER A 58 -9.51 -13.11 2.34
C SER A 58 -7.99 -12.98 2.33
N CYS A 59 -7.46 -11.76 2.15
CA CYS A 59 -6.03 -11.48 2.12
C CYS A 59 -5.46 -11.06 3.48
N VAL A 60 -6.26 -10.98 4.54
CA VAL A 60 -5.78 -10.66 5.90
C VAL A 60 -5.62 -11.93 6.73
N THR A 61 -4.62 -11.92 7.60
CA THR A 61 -4.22 -13.07 8.43
C THR A 61 -3.80 -12.59 9.83
N GLY A 62 -3.61 -13.52 10.77
CA GLY A 62 -3.04 -13.20 12.09
C GLY A 62 -3.92 -12.27 12.95
N PRO A 63 -3.32 -11.34 13.73
CA PRO A 63 -4.05 -10.44 14.62
C PRO A 63 -5.16 -9.62 13.96
N LEU A 64 -4.94 -9.23 12.70
CA LEU A 64 -5.92 -8.49 11.92
C LEU A 64 -7.14 -9.34 11.56
N PHE A 65 -6.95 -10.63 11.32
CA PHE A 65 -8.06 -11.55 11.09
C PHE A 65 -8.88 -11.75 12.37
N ALA A 66 -8.23 -11.86 13.53
CA ALA A 66 -8.91 -11.95 14.82
C ALA A 66 -9.77 -10.70 15.12
N PHE A 67 -9.33 -9.51 14.68
CA PHE A 67 -10.15 -8.29 14.75
C PHE A 67 -11.42 -8.37 13.89
N LEU A 68 -11.35 -9.07 12.75
CA LEU A 68 -12.48 -9.21 11.81
C LEU A 68 -13.41 -10.38 12.13
N GLU A 69 -12.93 -11.36 12.90
CA GLU A 69 -13.67 -12.56 13.32
C GLU A 69 -15.09 -12.28 13.85
N PRO A 70 -15.35 -11.32 14.76
CA PRO A 70 -16.72 -11.05 15.22
C PRO A 70 -17.65 -10.54 14.11
N PHE A 71 -17.12 -9.85 13.10
CA PHE A 71 -17.89 -9.39 11.95
C PHE A 71 -18.16 -10.53 10.96
N ILE A 72 -17.16 -11.41 10.76
CA ILE A 72 -17.30 -12.60 9.91
C ILE A 72 -18.31 -13.59 10.52
N ALA A 73 -18.33 -13.75 11.84
CA ALA A 73 -19.33 -14.58 12.52
C ALA A 73 -20.78 -14.07 12.31
N GLN A 74 -20.94 -12.77 12.05
CA GLN A 74 -22.22 -12.13 11.75
C GLN A 74 -22.48 -12.01 10.24
N MET A 75 -21.66 -12.63 9.38
CA MET A 75 -21.78 -12.53 7.93
C MET A 75 -23.10 -13.11 7.40
N ASP A 76 -23.59 -14.17 8.04
CA ASP A 76 -24.86 -14.85 7.70
C ASP A 76 -26.07 -14.24 8.43
N GLN A 77 -25.85 -13.30 9.35
CA GLN A 77 -26.92 -12.62 10.10
C GLN A 77 -27.44 -11.40 9.35
N LEU A 78 -28.77 -11.17 9.42
CA LEU A 78 -29.43 -9.99 8.88
C LEU A 78 -29.80 -9.05 10.04
N PRO A 79 -29.39 -7.76 10.02
CA PRO A 79 -28.71 -7.06 8.93
C PRO A 79 -27.21 -7.33 8.86
N LYS A 80 -26.69 -7.50 7.64
CA LYS A 80 -25.27 -7.75 7.40
C LYS A 80 -24.43 -6.54 7.85
N PRO A 81 -23.30 -6.74 8.57
CA PRO A 81 -22.46 -5.64 9.02
C PRO A 81 -21.93 -4.83 7.83
N LYS A 82 -21.98 -3.50 7.96
CA LYS A 82 -21.58 -2.55 6.90
C LYS A 82 -20.12 -2.72 6.49
N ILE A 83 -19.26 -3.16 7.41
CA ILE A 83 -17.83 -3.43 7.16
C ILE A 83 -17.62 -4.54 6.10
N LEU A 84 -18.56 -5.49 5.98
CA LEU A 84 -18.47 -6.58 4.99
C LEU A 84 -19.07 -6.21 3.62
N THR A 85 -19.77 -5.09 3.53
CA THR A 85 -20.51 -4.67 2.32
C THR A 85 -19.95 -3.39 1.71
N ASN A 86 -19.30 -2.56 2.52
CA ASN A 86 -18.69 -1.31 2.11
C ASN A 86 -17.18 -1.38 2.30
N TYR A 87 -16.46 -1.42 1.18
CA TYR A 87 -14.99 -1.46 1.17
C TYR A 87 -14.36 -0.21 1.78
N ALA A 88 -14.96 0.98 1.56
CA ALA A 88 -14.44 2.23 2.11
C ALA A 88 -14.47 2.23 3.65
N MET A 89 -15.56 1.76 4.26
CA MET A 89 -15.63 1.60 5.72
C MET A 89 -14.59 0.60 6.22
N LEU A 90 -14.48 -0.57 5.58
CA LEU A 90 -13.47 -1.56 5.95
C LEU A 90 -12.06 -0.98 5.87
N SER A 91 -11.71 -0.30 4.77
CA SER A 91 -10.39 0.31 4.63
C SER A 91 -10.15 1.38 5.70
N SER A 92 -11.13 2.23 6.00
CA SER A 92 -10.99 3.26 7.03
C SER A 92 -10.83 2.67 8.41
N ASP A 93 -11.61 1.67 8.79
CA ASP A 93 -11.54 1.03 10.11
C ASP A 93 -10.20 0.29 10.29
N LEU A 94 -9.74 -0.40 9.24
CA LEU A 94 -8.45 -1.08 9.28
C LEU A 94 -7.26 -0.10 9.30
N ILE A 95 -7.33 0.99 8.55
CA ILE A 95 -6.33 2.06 8.62
C ILE A 95 -6.36 2.67 10.02
N ASN A 96 -7.52 2.99 10.58
CA ASN A 96 -7.60 3.57 11.92
C ASN A 96 -7.10 2.62 13.02
N ALA A 97 -7.34 1.32 12.89
CA ALA A 97 -6.96 0.33 13.90
C ALA A 97 -5.49 -0.13 13.78
N PHE A 98 -4.91 -0.16 12.58
CA PHE A 98 -3.59 -0.76 12.32
C PHE A 98 -2.60 0.15 11.58
N SER A 99 -3.00 1.35 11.14
CA SER A 99 -2.05 2.33 10.62
C SER A 99 -1.20 2.91 11.74
N ASP A 100 0.02 3.30 11.39
CA ASP A 100 0.82 4.16 12.24
C ASP A 100 0.06 5.49 12.45
N SER A 101 -0.04 5.92 13.70
CA SER A 101 -0.71 7.17 14.08
C SER A 101 -0.08 8.39 13.42
N ASN A 102 1.21 8.34 13.03
CA ASN A 102 1.90 9.46 12.37
C ASN A 102 2.95 8.99 11.34
N PRO A 103 2.55 8.62 10.10
CA PRO A 103 3.48 8.13 9.09
C PRO A 103 4.57 9.15 8.71
N VAL A 104 4.30 10.45 8.86
CA VAL A 104 5.27 11.53 8.60
C VAL A 104 6.35 11.57 9.66
N ILE A 105 5.97 11.56 10.94
CA ILE A 105 6.92 11.60 12.04
C ILE A 105 7.80 10.35 11.99
N THR A 106 7.20 9.20 11.67
CA THR A 106 7.94 7.96 11.43
C THR A 106 8.91 8.10 10.25
N ALA A 107 8.46 8.61 9.10
CA ALA A 107 9.32 8.83 7.94
C ALA A 107 10.45 9.84 8.21
N GLU A 108 10.18 10.93 8.93
CA GLU A 108 11.20 11.90 9.35
C GLU A 108 12.20 11.30 10.32
N THR A 109 11.74 10.49 11.27
CA THR A 109 12.61 9.78 12.21
C THR A 109 13.50 8.79 11.48
N GLN A 110 12.95 8.05 10.51
CA GLN A 110 13.72 7.15 9.64
C GLN A 110 14.69 7.91 8.74
N LEU A 111 14.31 9.10 8.27
CA LEU A 111 15.18 9.97 7.46
C LEU A 111 16.36 10.48 8.29
N ARG A 112 16.12 10.91 9.54
CA ARG A 112 17.17 11.36 10.49
C ARG A 112 18.09 10.22 10.93
N SER A 113 17.55 9.00 11.07
CA SER A 113 18.35 7.82 11.43
C SER A 113 19.09 7.21 10.23
N LEU A 114 18.77 7.61 8.99
CA LEU A 114 19.40 7.11 7.78
C LEU A 114 20.83 7.64 7.65
N HIS A 115 21.79 6.87 8.17
CA HIS A 115 23.22 7.16 8.04
C HIS A 115 23.85 6.41 6.86
N ARG A 116 24.63 7.11 6.04
CA ARG A 116 25.29 6.54 4.85
C ARG A 116 26.31 5.46 5.22
N GLU A 117 26.97 5.57 6.36
CA GLU A 117 28.07 4.68 6.77
C GLU A 117 27.62 3.23 6.98
N ASN A 118 26.32 3.01 7.20
CA ASN A 118 25.75 1.69 7.43
C ASN A 118 25.22 1.01 6.16
N LEU A 119 25.25 1.66 4.99
CA LEU A 119 24.58 1.16 3.79
C LEU A 119 25.33 1.46 2.48
N PRO A 120 25.22 0.58 1.46
CA PRO A 120 25.64 0.90 0.11
C PRO A 120 24.91 2.15 -0.44
N PHE A 121 25.59 2.95 -1.26
CA PHE A 121 25.06 4.23 -1.77
C PHE A 121 23.72 4.10 -2.50
N SER A 122 23.54 3.04 -3.31
CA SER A 122 22.30 2.77 -4.04
C SER A 122 21.11 2.53 -3.10
N ILE A 123 21.33 1.80 -2.00
CA ILE A 123 20.31 1.55 -0.97
C ILE A 123 20.00 2.84 -0.20
N TYR A 124 21.03 3.60 0.17
CA TYR A 124 20.86 4.90 0.82
C TYR A 124 20.03 5.86 -0.03
N ALA A 125 20.41 6.06 -1.30
CA ALA A 125 19.71 6.96 -2.20
C ALA A 125 18.25 6.54 -2.44
N THR A 126 17.99 5.23 -2.54
CA THR A 126 16.63 4.70 -2.69
C THR A 126 15.79 4.96 -1.44
N ARG A 127 16.30 4.62 -0.25
CA ARG A 127 15.60 4.86 1.02
C ARG A 127 15.36 6.35 1.28
N PHE A 128 16.36 7.19 1.00
CA PHE A 128 16.25 8.64 1.10
C PHE A 128 15.10 9.17 0.23
N ARG A 129 15.05 8.77 -1.05
CA ARG A 129 13.97 9.17 -1.97
C ARG A 129 12.61 8.70 -1.48
N MET A 130 12.50 7.46 -1.02
CA MET A 130 11.24 6.91 -0.51
C MET A 130 10.71 7.71 0.69
N TYR A 131 11.54 7.96 1.71
CA TYR A 131 11.11 8.73 2.88
C TYR A 131 10.88 10.20 2.55
N ALA A 132 11.70 10.81 1.68
CA ALA A 132 11.50 12.17 1.22
C ALA A 132 10.14 12.36 0.54
N GLN A 133 9.75 11.44 -0.35
CA GLN A 133 8.43 11.48 -0.98
C GLN A 133 7.29 11.36 0.04
N GLN A 134 7.44 10.53 1.09
CA GLN A 134 6.42 10.42 2.14
C GLN A 134 6.27 11.68 3.00
N VAL A 135 7.37 12.41 3.23
CA VAL A 135 7.37 13.67 3.99
C VAL A 135 6.83 14.83 3.15
N GLU A 136 7.26 14.95 1.88
CA GLU A 136 6.83 16.01 0.96
C GLU A 136 5.33 15.93 0.62
N TRP A 137 4.77 14.72 0.54
CA TRP A 137 3.38 14.55 0.12
C TRP A 137 2.35 14.87 1.21
N ASN A 138 2.76 14.92 2.48
CA ASN A 138 1.84 15.04 3.63
C ASN A 138 1.99 16.34 4.44
N HIS A 139 2.98 17.20 4.15
CA HIS A 139 3.13 18.49 4.82
C HIS A 139 3.61 19.59 3.86
N TYR A 140 3.09 20.81 4.06
CA TYR A 140 3.40 22.02 3.30
C TYR A 140 4.92 22.30 3.24
N GLY A 141 5.56 21.89 2.15
CA GLY A 141 6.91 22.30 1.78
C GLY A 141 8.06 21.48 2.41
N PRO A 142 9.27 21.53 1.81
CA PRO A 142 10.40 20.71 2.23
C PRO A 142 10.85 21.09 3.65
N THR A 143 10.72 20.15 4.59
CA THR A 143 11.19 20.32 5.97
C THR A 143 12.71 20.44 6.02
N ASN A 144 13.26 21.09 7.05
CA ASN A 144 14.70 21.38 7.16
C ASN A 144 15.60 20.13 7.05
N VAL A 145 15.06 18.93 7.31
CA VAL A 145 15.74 17.63 7.15
C VAL A 145 16.10 17.35 5.68
N LEU A 146 15.21 17.70 4.74
CA LEU A 146 15.46 17.56 3.31
C LEU A 146 16.52 18.54 2.81
N LYS A 147 16.64 19.72 3.41
CA LYS A 147 17.71 20.68 3.10
C LYS A 147 19.09 20.18 3.55
N GLU A 148 19.18 19.61 4.76
CA GLU A 148 20.44 19.07 5.30
C GLU A 148 20.93 17.86 4.51
N HIS A 149 20.06 16.88 4.23
CA HIS A 149 20.43 15.70 3.46
C HIS A 149 20.49 15.94 1.95
N GLY A 150 19.68 16.85 1.41
CA GLY A 150 19.77 17.30 0.01
C GLY A 150 21.10 17.98 -0.29
N CYS A 151 21.64 18.75 0.66
CA CYS A 151 23.02 19.27 0.58
C CYS A 151 24.07 18.16 0.53
N ALA A 152 23.88 17.06 1.26
CA ALA A 152 24.80 15.93 1.26
C ALA A 152 24.78 15.12 -0.05
N LEU A 153 23.64 15.02 -0.73
CA LEU A 153 23.53 14.42 -2.06
C LEU A 153 24.07 15.35 -3.16
N LEU A 154 23.76 16.65 -3.11
CA LEU A 154 24.18 17.60 -4.14
C LEU A 154 25.69 17.95 -4.08
N ARG A 155 26.31 17.99 -2.89
CA ARG A 155 27.77 18.24 -2.78
C ARG A 155 28.67 17.13 -3.31
N ARG A 156 28.15 15.91 -3.54
CA ARG A 156 28.91 14.80 -4.13
C ARG A 156 28.54 14.49 -5.59
N CYS A 157 27.56 15.21 -6.15
CA CYS A 157 27.23 15.18 -7.57
C CYS A 157 27.87 16.35 -8.35
N SER A 158 28.83 17.08 -7.76
CA SER A 158 29.80 17.83 -8.56
C SER A 158 30.64 16.82 -9.33
N PHE A 159 30.29 16.65 -10.60
CA PHE A 159 31.14 16.01 -11.60
C PHE A 159 32.58 16.56 -11.45
N PRO A 160 33.62 15.71 -11.47
CA PRO A 160 34.96 16.21 -11.68
C PRO A 160 34.95 16.86 -13.07
N HIS A 161 35.06 18.19 -13.09
CA HIS A 161 35.44 18.89 -14.30
C HIS A 161 36.95 18.67 -14.41
N GLU A 162 37.36 17.92 -15.43
CA GLU A 162 38.73 18.01 -15.98
C GLU A 162 39.08 19.47 -16.30
#